data_AF-A0A7W1CKN6-F1
#
_entry.id   AF-A0A7W1CKN6-F1
#
_cell.length_a   1.000
_cell.length_b   1.000
_cell.length_c   1.000
_cell.angle_alpha   90.00
_cell.angle_beta   90.00
_cell.angle_gamma   90.00
#
_symmetry.space_group_name_H-M   'P 1'
#
loop_
_entity.id
_entity.type
_entity.pdbx_description
1 polymer ?
#
loop_
_entity_poly.entity_id
_entity_poly.type
_entity_poly.pdbx_seq_one_letter_code
_entity_poly.pdbx_strand_id
1 'polypeptide(L)' 'MAGLSQSQKSNIWTHFGITINKKDGKIMLDQLRSIDKSRLKDRIEMNDAKTLGKLEDDLKITFDLI' A
#
# COMPACT_ATOMS: atom_id res chain seq x y z
N MET A 1 -7.72 -10.94 -22.76
CA MET A 1 -7.77 -9.86 -21.75
C MET A 1 -8.42 -10.43 -20.50
N ALA A 2 -7.62 -10.89 -19.54
CA ALA A 2 -8.15 -11.39 -18.27
C ALA A 2 -8.17 -10.22 -17.28
N GLY A 3 -9.36 -9.63 -17.09
CA GLY A 3 -9.59 -8.69 -16.01
C GLY A 3 -9.45 -9.43 -14.69
N LEU A 4 -8.45 -9.05 -13.89
CA LEU A 4 -8.36 -9.50 -12.51
C LEU A 4 -9.53 -8.87 -11.76
N SER A 5 -10.64 -9.60 -11.67
CA SER A 5 -11.72 -9.33 -10.75
C SER A 5 -11.11 -9.12 -9.36
N GLN A 6 -11.25 -7.90 -8.83
CA GLN A 6 -10.86 -7.59 -7.45
C GLN A 6 -11.53 -8.61 -6.54
N SER A 7 -10.74 -9.55 -6.03
CA SER A 7 -11.20 -10.47 -4.99
C SER A 7 -11.39 -9.61 -3.74
N GLN A 8 -12.64 -9.24 -3.45
CA GLN A 8 -13.07 -8.52 -2.26
C GLN A 8 -12.94 -9.39 -1.00
N LYS A 9 -11.77 -9.98 -0.75
CA LYS A 9 -11.42 -10.45 0.59
C LYS A 9 -10.75 -9.28 1.30
N SER A 10 -11.56 -8.32 1.74
CA SER A 10 -11.09 -7.16 2.47
C SER A 10 -10.68 -7.59 3.88
N ASN A 11 -9.43 -8.00 4.06
CA ASN A 11 -8.80 -7.93 5.37
C ASN A 11 -8.60 -6.44 5.68
N ILE A 12 -9.59 -5.82 6.31
CA ILE A 12 -9.68 -4.37 6.61
C ILE A 12 -8.39 -3.85 7.28
N TRP A 13 -7.75 -4.69 8.08
CA TRP A 13 -6.51 -4.43 8.82
C TRP A 13 -5.28 -4.25 7.93
N THR A 14 -5.33 -4.71 6.68
CA THR A 14 -4.22 -4.61 5.71
C THR A 14 -4.40 -3.49 4.69
N HIS A 15 -5.50 -2.73 4.78
CA HIS A 15 -5.83 -1.67 3.81
C HIS A 15 -5.69 -0.29 4.44
N PHE A 16 -4.64 0.44 4.08
CA PHE A 16 -4.38 1.79 4.58
C PHE A 16 -4.86 2.85 3.60
N GLY A 17 -5.75 3.75 4.02
CA GLY A 17 -6.24 4.85 3.19
C GLY A 17 -5.19 5.93 2.98
N ILE A 18 -4.95 6.32 1.71
CA ILE A 18 -4.04 7.41 1.36
C ILE A 18 -4.63 8.29 0.28
N THR A 19 -4.44 9.60 0.38
CA THR A 19 -4.78 10.54 -0.69
C THR A 19 -3.51 10.92 -1.41
N ILE A 20 -3.44 10.65 -2.72
CA ILE A 20 -2.29 10.96 -3.59
C ILE A 20 -2.82 11.82 -4.74
N ASN A 21 -2.20 12.97 -5.01
CA ASN A 21 -2.61 13.87 -6.09
C ASN A 21 -4.12 14.16 -6.13
N LYS A 22 -4.73 14.43 -4.96
CA LYS A 22 -6.18 14.68 -4.78
C LYS A 22 -7.10 13.51 -5.17
N LYS A 23 -6.55 12.30 -5.26
CA LYS A 23 -7.30 11.06 -5.46
C LYS A 23 -7.16 10.18 -4.24
N ASP A 24 -8.28 9.71 -3.73
CA ASP A 24 -8.29 8.74 -2.64
C ASP A 24 -7.93 7.35 -3.18
N GLY A 25 -6.99 6.72 -2.49
CA GLY A 25 -6.46 5.41 -2.79
C GLY A 25 -6.28 4.60 -1.50
N LYS A 26 -5.85 3.36 -1.68
CA LYS A 26 -5.53 2.46 -0.57
C LYS A 26 -4.22 1.74 -0.85
N ILE A 27 -3.37 1.64 0.16
CA ILE A 27 -2.20 0.77 0.16
C ILE A 27 -2.64 -0.58 0.71
N MET A 28 -2.35 -1.65 -0.04
CA MET A 28 -2.68 -3.03 0.28
C MET A 28 -1.43 -3.73 0.81
N LEU A 29 -1.34 -3.89 2.13
CA LEU A 29 -0.19 -4.51 2.79
C LEU A 29 -0.07 -6.00 2.49
N ASP A 30 -1.19 -6.66 2.18
CA ASP A 30 -1.26 -8.06 1.73
C ASP A 30 -0.69 -8.27 0.32
N GLN A 31 -0.48 -7.21 -0.46
CA GLN A 31 0.04 -7.26 -1.82
C GLN A 31 1.49 -6.76 -1.95
N LEU A 32 2.21 -6.68 -0.83
CA LEU A 32 3.61 -6.29 -0.84
C LEU A 32 4.45 -7.31 -1.61
N ARG A 33 5.30 -6.79 -2.49
CA ARG A 33 6.23 -7.59 -3.27
C ARG A 33 7.52 -6.85 -3.49
N SER A 34 8.61 -7.59 -3.51
CA SER A 34 9.90 -7.06 -3.95
C SER A 34 9.88 -6.88 -5.47
N ILE A 35 10.31 -5.72 -5.96
CA ILE A 35 10.44 -5.43 -7.39
C ILE A 35 11.83 -4.88 -7.68
N ASP A 36 12.34 -5.20 -8.86
CA ASP A 36 13.57 -4.57 -9.37
C ASP A 36 13.32 -3.10 -9.70
N LYS A 37 14.34 -2.25 -9.50
CA LYS A 37 14.26 -0.80 -9.73
C LYS A 37 13.93 -0.44 -11.19
N SER A 38 14.28 -1.29 -12.16
CA SER A 38 13.93 -1.11 -13.57
C SER A 38 12.41 -1.10 -13.83
N ARG A 39 11.60 -1.62 -12.91
CA ARG A 39 10.13 -1.59 -13.02
C ARG A 39 9.50 -0.28 -12.54
N LEU A 40 10.28 0.57 -11.87
CA LEU A 40 9.82 1.88 -11.45
C LEU A 40 9.78 2.81 -12.67
N LYS A 41 8.64 3.49 -12.85
CA LYS A 41 8.46 4.53 -13.87
C LYS A 41 8.71 5.89 -13.21
N ASP A 42 7.80 6.82 -13.41
CA ASP A 42 7.85 8.15 -12.82
C ASP A 42 7.51 8.13 -11.32
N ARG A 43 8.16 9.02 -10.57
CA ARG A 43 7.82 9.27 -9.17
C ARG A 43 6.48 10.02 -9.11
N ILE A 44 5.52 9.44 -8.41
CA ILE A 44 4.15 10.00 -8.31
C ILE A 44 4.09 11.12 -7.26
N GLU A 45 4.56 10.86 -6.04
CA GLU A 45 4.53 11.81 -4.92
C GLU A 45 5.51 11.36 -3.81
N MET A 46 5.82 12.23 -2.85
CA MET A 46 6.53 11.85 -1.62
C MET A 46 5.56 11.96 -0.46
N ASN A 47 5.38 10.87 0.29
CA ASN A 47 4.51 10.89 1.46
C ASN A 47 5.18 11.62 2.61
N ASP A 48 4.37 12.33 3.40
CA ASP A 48 4.82 12.97 4.63
C ASP A 48 5.26 11.93 5.68
N ALA A 49 6.23 12.32 6.51
CA ALA A 49 6.76 11.48 7.58
C ALA A 49 5.68 10.95 8.55
N LYS A 50 4.60 11.72 8.76
CA LYS A 50 3.46 11.30 9.59
C LYS A 50 2.69 10.12 8.98
N THR A 51 2.54 10.09 7.66
CA THR A 51 1.84 9.01 6.95
C THR A 51 2.71 7.76 6.90
N LEU A 52 4.04 7.94 6.76
CA LEU A 52 5.01 6.85 6.82
C LEU A 52 5.04 6.18 8.20
N GLY A 53 5.02 6.95 9.29
CA GLY A 53 5.00 6.39 10.64
C GLY A 53 3.78 5.49 10.91
N LYS A 54 2.59 5.91 10.49
CA LYS A 54 1.38 5.08 10.58
C LYS A 54 1.49 3.80 9.77
N LEU A 55 2.05 3.90 8.56
CA LEU A 55 2.27 2.74 7.70
C LEU A 55 3.24 1.74 8.34
N GLU A 56 4.30 2.21 9.01
CA GLU A 56 5.26 1.34 9.71
C GLU A 56 4.62 0.59 10.88
N ASP A 57 3.75 1.24 11.66
CA ASP A 57 3.04 0.59 12.77
C ASP A 57 2.06 -0.47 12.25
N ASP A 58 1.31 -0.16 11.19
CA ASP A 58 0.37 -1.10 10.56
C ASP A 58 1.09 -2.28 9.90
N LEU A 59 2.29 -2.06 9.34
CA LEU A 59 3.16 -3.12 8.84
C LEU A 59 3.58 -4.08 9.95
N LYS A 60 3.99 -3.56 11.11
CA LYS A 60 4.39 -4.40 12.26
C LYS A 60 3.23 -5.26 12.75
N ILE A 61 2.02 -4.70 12.83
CA ILE A 61 0.81 -5.43 13.21
C ILE A 61 0.49 -6.50 12.15
N THR A 62 0.56 -6.15 10.87
CA THR A 62 0.20 -7.05 9.76
C THR A 62 1.13 -8.25 9.65
N PHE A 63 2.42 -8.05 9.90
CA PHE A 63 3.44 -9.11 9.81
C PHE A 63 3.82 -9.73 11.15
N ASP A 64 3.08 -9.42 12.22
CA ASP A 64 3.33 -9.92 13.58
C ASP A 64 4.79 -9.69 14.03
N LEU A 65 5.31 -8.51 13.73
CA LEU A 65 6.69 -8.09 14.06
C LEU A 65 6.74 -7.38 15.44
N ILE A 66 5.80 -7.72 16.34
CA ILE A 66 5.67 -7.19 17.71
C ILE A 66 6.58 -7.97 18.68
#